data_AF-A0A7V9HUT8-F1
#
_entry.id   AF-A0A7V9HUT8-F1
#
_cell.length_a   1.000
_cell.length_b   1.000
_cell.length_c   1.000
_cell.angle_alpha   90.00
_cell.angle_beta   90.00
_cell.angle_gamma   90.00
#
_symmetry.space_group_name_H-M   'P 1'
#
loop_
_entity.id
_entity.type
_entity.pdbx_description
1 polymer ?
#
loop_
_entity_poly.entity_id
_entity_poly.type
_entity_poly.pdbx_seq_one_letter_code
_entity_poly.pdbx_strand_id
1 'polypeptide(L)'
;MEAIAGIFDSRADAERAVYGLRSAGIANDRIAFLTPGTSDEKVESAVPTTETEQPGMGKAMGGAVGGAMGVAGGVTLGMAAASLLIPGVGPVIAAGIIGAAILGVGGAATGAAAGAALEKELATGLSRDELYVYEDALRQGRSVVVAFADDEDADERVHNVLAQAGAESIDAARESWWLGLRAAEEEQYQAQGGDFRADEVSYRRGFEAALNPKRRGKSYEETAPELNEAYRESGTDDAFRRGYERGQHYQKTIRESDQS
;
A
#
# COMPACT_ATOMS: atom_id res chain seq x y z
N MET A 1 -1.54 4.74 19.99
CA MET A 1 -1.44 3.59 19.08
C MET A 1 -0.76 4.06 17.82
N GLU A 2 0.35 3.42 17.47
CA GLU A 2 1.21 3.77 16.33
C GLU A 2 1.24 2.61 15.34
N ALA A 3 1.21 2.90 14.03
CA ALA A 3 1.36 1.86 13.02
C ALA A 3 2.81 1.85 12.52
N ILE A 4 3.49 0.74 12.73
CA ILE A 4 4.86 0.55 12.29
C ILE A 4 4.83 -0.45 11.14
N ALA A 5 5.39 -0.05 10.00
CA ALA A 5 5.44 -0.89 8.82
C ALA A 5 6.88 -1.22 8.43
N GLY A 6 7.06 -2.45 7.97
CA GLY A 6 8.32 -2.98 7.45
C GLY A 6 8.11 -3.60 6.08
N ILE A 7 9.02 -3.30 5.15
CA ILE A 7 9.03 -3.85 3.79
C ILE A 7 10.14 -4.90 3.70
N PHE A 8 9.82 -6.01 3.06
CA PHE A 8 10.68 -7.19 2.99
C PHE A 8 10.86 -7.64 1.55
N ASP A 9 12.10 -7.91 1.15
CA ASP A 9 12.43 -8.39 -0.19
C ASP A 9 11.90 -9.80 -0.47
N SER A 10 11.63 -10.58 0.58
CA SER A 10 11.06 -11.91 0.46
C SER A 10 9.86 -12.10 1.38
N ARG A 11 8.88 -12.86 0.87
CA ARG A 11 7.74 -13.34 1.65
C ARG A 11 8.16 -14.11 2.90
N ALA A 12 9.22 -14.90 2.82
CA ALA A 12 9.71 -15.69 3.95
C ALA A 12 10.18 -14.80 5.10
N ASP A 13 10.83 -13.67 4.81
CA ASP A 13 11.31 -12.73 5.84
C ASP A 13 10.15 -12.01 6.52
N ALA A 14 9.15 -11.59 5.74
CA ALA A 14 7.92 -11.05 6.27
C ALA A 14 7.16 -12.05 7.14
N GLU A 15 7.09 -13.34 6.76
CA GLU A 15 6.48 -14.39 7.59
C GLU A 15 7.25 -14.60 8.91
N ARG A 16 8.59 -14.56 8.87
CA ARG A 16 9.43 -14.57 10.08
C ARG A 16 9.11 -13.38 10.98
N ALA A 17 8.92 -12.19 10.41
CA ALA A 17 8.54 -11.00 11.16
C ALA A 17 7.17 -11.18 11.84
N VAL A 18 6.15 -11.66 11.12
CA VAL A 18 4.82 -11.92 11.71
C VAL A 18 4.90 -12.94 12.85
N TYR A 19 5.69 -14.02 12.69
CA TYR A 19 5.92 -14.98 13.76
C TYR A 19 6.62 -14.33 14.97
N GLY A 20 7.62 -13.49 14.73
CA GLY A 20 8.34 -12.75 15.77
C GLY A 20 7.41 -11.81 16.54
N LEU A 21 6.54 -11.09 15.84
CA LEU A 21 5.61 -10.12 16.43
C LEU A 21 4.62 -10.82 17.36
N ARG A 22 4.07 -11.95 16.93
CA ARG A 22 3.19 -12.79 17.76
C ARG A 22 3.92 -13.35 18.98
N SER A 23 5.15 -13.80 18.79
CA SER A 23 5.98 -14.32 19.89
C SER A 23 6.33 -13.22 20.90
N ALA A 24 6.40 -11.97 20.45
CA ALA A 24 6.58 -10.77 21.28
C ALA A 24 5.27 -10.24 21.91
N GLY A 25 4.15 -10.95 21.74
CA GLY A 25 2.87 -10.62 22.36
C GLY A 25 1.96 -9.69 21.55
N ILE A 26 2.32 -9.35 20.30
CA ILE A 26 1.44 -8.55 19.43
C ILE A 26 0.29 -9.43 18.92
N ALA A 27 -0.94 -8.97 19.14
CA ALA A 27 -2.13 -9.72 18.80
C ALA A 27 -2.32 -9.84 17.27
N ASN A 28 -2.89 -10.97 16.80
CA ASN A 28 -3.08 -11.23 15.37
C ASN A 28 -3.99 -10.20 14.68
N ASP A 29 -4.94 -9.64 15.40
CA ASP A 29 -5.83 -8.57 14.93
C ASP A 29 -5.15 -7.20 14.90
N ARG A 30 -3.91 -7.09 15.40
CA ARG A 30 -3.02 -5.92 15.33
C ARG A 30 -1.89 -6.08 14.33
N ILE A 31 -1.90 -7.12 13.50
CA ILE A 31 -0.91 -7.37 12.45
C ILE A 31 -1.62 -7.47 11.10
N ALA A 32 -1.09 -6.77 10.11
CA ALA A 32 -1.42 -6.95 8.70
C ALA A 32 -0.19 -7.43 7.94
N PHE A 33 -0.41 -8.35 7.00
CA PHE A 33 0.61 -8.87 6.11
C PHE A 33 0.09 -8.77 4.68
N LEU A 34 0.85 -8.11 3.81
CA LEU A 34 0.53 -7.92 2.39
C LEU A 34 1.64 -8.57 1.57
N THR A 35 1.26 -9.38 0.58
CA THR A 35 2.23 -9.99 -0.34
C THR A 35 1.64 -10.08 -1.75
N PRO A 36 2.46 -10.02 -2.81
CA PRO A 36 2.00 -10.28 -4.17
C PRO A 36 1.38 -11.67 -4.27
N GLY A 37 0.24 -11.75 -4.94
CA GLY A 37 -0.44 -12.99 -5.30
C GLY A 37 0.06 -13.54 -6.63
N THR A 38 -0.19 -14.83 -6.88
CA THR A 38 0.00 -15.43 -8.20
C THR A 38 -1.24 -15.21 -9.06
N SER A 39 -1.07 -14.84 -10.33
CA SER A 39 -2.17 -14.75 -11.30
C SER A 39 -2.89 -16.09 -11.48
N ASP A 40 -4.22 -16.05 -11.60
CA ASP A 40 -5.14 -17.19 -11.56
C ASP A 40 -4.88 -18.30 -12.59
N GLU A 41 -4.08 -18.05 -13.64
CA GLU A 41 -3.73 -19.06 -14.67
C GLU A 41 -3.01 -20.31 -14.13
N LYS A 42 -2.40 -20.26 -12.94
CA LYS A 42 -1.82 -21.44 -12.27
C LYS A 42 -2.73 -22.11 -11.24
N VAL A 43 -3.86 -21.50 -10.90
CA VAL A 43 -4.78 -21.99 -9.85
C VAL A 43 -5.92 -22.81 -10.46
N GLU A 44 -6.30 -22.57 -11.72
CA GLU A 44 -7.34 -23.34 -12.41
C GLU A 44 -7.02 -24.84 -12.60
N SER A 45 -5.75 -25.25 -12.54
CA SER A 45 -5.40 -26.68 -12.64
C SER A 45 -5.56 -27.47 -11.34
N ALA A 46 -5.93 -26.84 -10.22
CA ALA A 46 -5.98 -27.47 -8.90
C ALA A 46 -7.41 -27.64 -8.32
N VAL A 47 -8.47 -27.29 -9.05
CA VAL A 47 -9.85 -27.43 -8.57
C VAL A 47 -10.64 -28.37 -9.48
N PRO A 48 -11.18 -29.50 -8.98
CA PRO A 48 -12.19 -30.26 -9.70
C PRO A 48 -13.42 -29.37 -9.85
N THR A 49 -13.77 -29.02 -11.09
CA THR A 49 -15.01 -28.33 -11.44
C THR A 49 -16.20 -29.20 -11.01
N THR A 50 -16.88 -28.83 -9.92
CA THR A 50 -18.26 -29.27 -9.74
C THR A 50 -19.13 -28.48 -10.71
N GLU A 51 -19.55 -29.17 -11.77
CA GLU A 51 -20.40 -28.70 -12.87
C GLU A 51 -21.70 -28.07 -12.36
N THR A 52 -21.81 -26.73 -12.30
CA THR A 52 -23.15 -26.09 -12.33
C THR A 52 -23.22 -24.62 -12.78
N GLU A 53 -22.17 -23.98 -13.29
CA GLU A 53 -22.29 -22.58 -13.75
C GLU A 53 -22.45 -22.47 -15.27
N GLN A 54 -23.48 -21.73 -15.70
CA GLN A 54 -23.79 -21.45 -17.10
C GLN A 54 -22.72 -20.57 -17.76
N PRO A 55 -22.47 -20.72 -19.08
CA PRO A 55 -21.45 -19.94 -19.77
C PRO A 55 -21.91 -18.49 -19.96
N GLY A 56 -21.23 -17.53 -19.35
CA GLY A 56 -21.44 -16.10 -19.66
C GLY A 56 -21.25 -15.09 -18.53
N MET A 57 -21.04 -15.51 -17.28
CA MET A 57 -20.96 -14.58 -16.13
C MET A 57 -19.52 -14.33 -15.62
N GLY A 58 -18.50 -14.43 -16.48
CA GLY A 58 -17.09 -14.40 -16.05
C GLY A 58 -16.38 -13.03 -16.03
N LYS A 59 -17.04 -11.90 -16.30
CA LYS A 59 -16.34 -10.60 -16.49
C LYS A 59 -16.79 -9.43 -15.61
N ALA A 60 -17.74 -9.62 -14.69
CA ALA A 60 -18.26 -8.53 -13.86
C ALA A 60 -18.29 -8.81 -12.34
N MET A 61 -17.81 -9.97 -11.90
CA MET A 61 -17.73 -10.35 -10.47
C MET A 61 -16.27 -10.53 -10.01
N GLY A 62 -15.42 -9.53 -10.22
CA GLY A 62 -14.06 -9.51 -9.68
C GLY A 62 -13.96 -8.86 -8.28
N GLY A 63 -15.06 -8.74 -7.54
CA GLY A 63 -15.14 -7.93 -6.31
C GLY A 63 -15.22 -8.71 -5.00
N ALA A 64 -15.57 -10.00 -5.03
CA ALA A 64 -15.72 -10.81 -3.83
C ALA A 64 -15.85 -12.29 -4.22
N VAL A 65 -14.82 -12.88 -4.85
CA VAL A 65 -14.76 -14.34 -4.97
C VAL A 65 -14.12 -14.86 -3.69
N GLY A 66 -14.99 -15.35 -2.82
CA GLY A 66 -14.61 -16.01 -1.59
C GLY A 66 -13.77 -17.25 -1.88
N GLY A 67 -12.75 -17.43 -1.07
CA GLY A 67 -11.87 -18.57 -1.17
C GLY A 67 -10.74 -18.38 -0.18
N ALA A 68 -10.90 -18.98 1.00
CA ALA A 68 -9.74 -19.43 1.75
C ALA A 68 -9.02 -20.50 0.91
N MET A 69 -8.31 -20.08 -0.15
CA MET A 69 -7.46 -20.94 -0.96
C MET A 69 -6.04 -20.72 -0.50
N GLY A 70 -5.63 -21.49 0.52
CA GLY A 70 -4.22 -21.75 0.71
C GLY A 70 -3.71 -22.56 -0.47
N VAL A 71 -3.03 -21.94 -1.42
CA VAL A 71 -2.32 -22.62 -2.53
C VAL A 71 -1.49 -21.54 -3.25
N ALA A 72 -0.17 -21.56 -3.35
CA ALA A 72 0.84 -22.57 -3.08
C ALA A 72 2.07 -21.90 -2.43
N GLY A 73 2.48 -22.32 -1.23
CA GLY A 73 3.76 -21.91 -0.64
C GLY A 73 3.76 -21.41 0.82
N GLY A 74 2.60 -21.18 1.44
CA GLY A 74 2.49 -21.04 2.91
C GLY A 74 1.87 -19.72 3.40
N VAL A 75 0.61 -19.72 3.81
CA VAL A 75 0.17 -18.89 4.94
C VAL A 75 -0.22 -19.87 6.04
N THR A 76 0.78 -20.32 6.80
CA THR A 76 0.62 -21.24 7.94
C THR A 76 0.29 -20.49 9.24
N LEU A 77 0.05 -19.18 9.17
CA LEU A 77 0.00 -18.30 10.34
C LEU A 77 -1.36 -18.24 11.05
N GLY A 78 -2.40 -18.92 10.53
CA GLY A 78 -3.72 -18.96 11.18
C GLY A 78 -4.48 -17.62 11.16
N MET A 79 -4.07 -16.69 10.30
CA MET A 79 -4.75 -15.42 10.06
C MET A 79 -5.71 -15.58 8.89
N ALA A 80 -6.88 -14.93 8.97
CA ALA A 80 -7.76 -14.79 7.81
C ALA A 80 -7.00 -14.06 6.69
N ALA A 81 -7.16 -14.51 5.44
CA ALA A 81 -6.57 -13.90 4.27
C ALA A 81 -7.63 -13.64 3.20
N ALA A 82 -7.43 -12.57 2.45
CA ALA A 82 -8.24 -12.19 1.30
C ALA A 82 -7.30 -11.83 0.15
N SER A 83 -7.68 -12.21 -1.07
CA SER A 83 -7.04 -11.72 -2.28
C SER A 83 -7.78 -10.50 -2.81
N LEU A 84 -7.03 -9.51 -3.28
CA LEU A 84 -7.55 -8.31 -3.92
C LEU A 84 -6.74 -8.05 -5.20
N LEU A 85 -7.40 -7.60 -6.26
CA LEU A 85 -6.72 -7.03 -7.41
C LEU A 85 -6.53 -5.52 -7.19
N ILE A 86 -5.28 -5.06 -7.10
CA ILE A 86 -4.97 -3.62 -7.00
C ILE A 86 -4.54 -3.12 -8.39
N PRO A 87 -5.23 -2.11 -8.94
CA PRO A 87 -4.81 -1.48 -10.20
C PRO A 87 -3.39 -0.90 -10.11
N GLY A 88 -2.51 -1.22 -11.06
CA GLY A 88 -1.12 -0.76 -11.03
C GLY A 88 -0.19 -1.63 -10.19
N VAL A 89 -0.67 -2.68 -9.51
CA VAL A 89 0.14 -3.57 -8.66
C VAL A 89 -0.11 -5.05 -9.01
N GLY A 90 -1.34 -5.40 -9.36
CA GLY A 90 -1.76 -6.77 -9.65
C GLY A 90 -2.42 -7.46 -8.46
N PRO A 91 -2.54 -8.80 -8.49
CA PRO A 91 -3.11 -9.58 -7.39
C PRO A 91 -2.28 -9.42 -6.13
N VAL A 92 -2.92 -9.14 -5.00
CA VAL A 92 -2.31 -9.02 -3.68
C VAL A 92 -3.08 -9.89 -2.69
N ILE A 93 -2.34 -10.63 -1.88
CA ILE A 93 -2.87 -11.37 -0.75
C ILE A 93 -2.67 -10.49 0.50
N ALA A 94 -3.77 -10.18 1.17
CA ALA A 94 -3.78 -9.49 2.44
C ALA A 94 -4.21 -10.47 3.54
N ALA A 95 -3.36 -10.70 4.54
CA ALA A 95 -3.66 -11.49 5.72
C ALA A 95 -3.76 -10.61 6.98
N GLY A 96 -4.64 -11.01 7.90
CA GLY A 96 -5.00 -10.25 9.08
C GLY A 96 -6.24 -9.39 8.85
N ILE A 97 -6.99 -9.11 9.93
CA ILE A 97 -8.25 -8.35 9.89
C ILE A 97 -8.04 -6.95 9.29
N ILE A 98 -6.83 -6.40 9.48
CA ILE A 98 -6.45 -5.06 9.06
C ILE A 98 -5.98 -4.99 7.60
N GLY A 99 -5.44 -6.07 7.03
CA GLY A 99 -4.78 -6.03 5.73
C GLY A 99 -5.69 -5.54 4.59
N ALA A 100 -6.96 -5.96 4.59
CA ALA A 100 -7.94 -5.52 3.59
C ALA A 100 -8.29 -4.03 3.70
N ALA A 101 -8.22 -3.45 4.90
CA ALA A 101 -8.53 -2.05 5.14
C ALA A 101 -7.39 -1.11 4.68
N ILE A 102 -6.13 -1.54 4.79
CA ILE A 102 -4.96 -0.77 4.34
C ILE A 102 -5.04 -0.47 2.84
N LEU A 103 -5.50 -1.45 2.05
CA LEU A 103 -5.59 -1.34 0.60
C LEU A 103 -6.81 -0.53 0.12
N GLY A 104 -7.60 0.02 1.04
CA GLY A 104 -8.65 1.00 0.72
C GLY A 104 -9.86 0.44 -0.02
N VAL A 105 -10.04 -0.89 -0.08
CA VAL A 105 -11.22 -1.53 -0.71
C VAL A 105 -12.40 -1.67 0.26
N GLY A 106 -12.42 -0.86 1.33
CA GLY A 106 -13.54 -0.65 2.24
C GLY A 106 -14.71 0.11 1.62
N GLY A 107 -15.11 -0.20 0.39
CA GLY A 107 -16.42 0.16 -0.14
C GLY A 107 -17.42 -0.93 0.25
N ALA A 108 -18.03 -0.82 1.44
CA ALA A 108 -19.23 -1.56 1.87
C ALA A 108 -19.18 -3.11 1.93
N ALA A 109 -18.02 -3.78 1.76
CA ALA A 109 -17.96 -5.24 1.68
C ALA A 109 -17.84 -5.99 3.03
N THR A 110 -17.71 -5.30 4.16
CA THR A 110 -17.76 -5.90 5.50
C THR A 110 -18.80 -5.16 6.34
N GLY A 111 -19.77 -5.91 6.85
CA GLY A 111 -21.01 -5.39 7.46
C GLY A 111 -20.82 -4.16 8.37
N ALA A 112 -21.76 -3.22 8.22
CA ALA A 112 -21.76 -1.84 8.71
C ALA A 112 -21.51 -1.59 10.23
N ALA A 113 -21.24 -2.61 11.03
CA ALA A 113 -20.98 -2.48 12.46
C ALA A 113 -19.51 -2.72 12.86
N ALA A 114 -18.76 -3.56 12.12
CA ALA A 114 -17.36 -3.88 12.45
C ALA A 114 -16.35 -3.01 11.68
N GLY A 115 -16.71 -2.51 10.48
CA GLY A 115 -15.81 -1.72 9.63
C GLY A 115 -15.52 -0.31 10.14
N ALA A 116 -16.51 0.39 10.69
CA ALA A 116 -16.38 1.81 11.04
C ALA A 116 -15.45 2.09 12.24
N ALA A 117 -15.37 1.17 13.21
CA ALA A 117 -14.49 1.30 14.36
C ALA A 117 -13.02 1.02 13.98
N LEU A 118 -12.81 -0.04 13.18
CA LEU A 118 -11.50 -0.40 12.69
C LEU A 118 -10.97 0.66 11.71
N GLU A 119 -11.79 1.21 10.82
CA GLU A 119 -11.40 2.31 9.93
C GLU A 119 -10.92 3.53 10.71
N LYS A 120 -11.53 3.87 11.85
CA LYS A 120 -11.13 5.01 12.66
C LYS A 120 -9.79 4.79 13.38
N GLU A 121 -9.56 3.59 13.93
CA GLU A 121 -8.29 3.24 14.59
C GLU A 121 -7.13 3.07 13.59
N LEU A 122 -7.40 2.45 12.43
CA LEU A 122 -6.43 2.30 11.35
C LEU A 122 -6.07 3.63 10.70
N ALA A 123 -7.04 4.53 10.55
CA ALA A 123 -6.82 5.85 9.97
C ALA A 123 -5.95 6.77 10.85
N THR A 124 -5.85 6.51 12.16
CA THR A 124 -4.99 7.28 13.07
C THR A 124 -3.55 6.81 13.09
N GLY A 125 -3.29 5.51 12.88
CA GLY A 125 -1.93 4.96 12.90
C GLY A 125 -1.28 4.91 11.51
N LEU A 126 -2.03 4.54 10.48
CA LEU A 126 -1.49 4.32 9.14
C LEU A 126 -1.65 5.59 8.29
N SER A 127 -0.53 6.25 7.98
CA SER A 127 -0.56 7.45 7.15
C SER A 127 -0.95 7.09 5.72
N ARG A 128 -2.11 7.58 5.27
CA ARG A 128 -2.59 7.39 3.89
C ARG A 128 -1.68 8.04 2.85
N ASP A 129 -0.85 8.98 3.28
CA ASP A 129 0.17 9.59 2.42
C ASP A 129 1.28 8.59 2.07
N GLU A 130 1.42 7.45 2.76
CA GLU A 130 2.50 6.48 2.57
C GLU A 130 2.09 5.26 1.75
N LEU A 131 0.81 5.13 1.43
CA LEU A 131 0.26 3.95 0.74
C LEU A 131 0.92 3.68 -0.61
N TYR A 132 1.41 4.71 -1.29
CA TYR A 132 2.12 4.54 -2.56
C TYR A 132 3.43 3.76 -2.41
N VAL A 133 4.08 3.84 -1.25
CA VAL A 133 5.30 3.07 -0.94
C VAL A 133 4.95 1.59 -0.81
N TYR A 134 3.80 1.27 -0.22
CA TYR A 134 3.34 -0.12 -0.09
C TYR A 134 2.93 -0.68 -1.46
N GLU A 135 2.16 0.10 -2.23
CA GLU A 135 1.77 -0.26 -3.60
C GLU A 135 3.01 -0.50 -4.47
N ASP A 136 4.03 0.34 -4.35
CA ASP A 136 5.28 0.18 -5.10
C ASP A 136 6.09 -1.04 -4.66
N ALA A 137 6.23 -1.26 -3.34
CA ALA A 137 6.87 -2.47 -2.82
C ALA A 137 6.19 -3.75 -3.35
N LEU A 138 4.86 -3.81 -3.29
CA LEU A 138 4.07 -4.93 -3.78
C LEU A 138 4.25 -5.11 -5.31
N ARG A 139 4.26 -4.03 -6.09
CA ARG A 139 4.52 -4.06 -7.54
C ARG A 139 5.90 -4.64 -7.85
N GLN A 140 6.89 -4.36 -7.01
CA GLN A 140 8.25 -4.90 -7.12
C GLN A 140 8.38 -6.36 -6.65
N GLY A 141 7.29 -7.02 -6.24
CA GLY A 141 7.34 -8.41 -5.76
C GLY A 141 7.66 -8.54 -4.26
N ARG A 142 7.74 -7.43 -3.53
CA ARG A 142 8.13 -7.36 -2.11
C ARG A 142 6.91 -7.51 -1.21
N SER A 143 7.12 -7.90 0.04
CA SER A 143 6.04 -8.05 1.05
C SER A 143 6.06 -6.92 2.06
N VAL A 144 4.90 -6.59 2.64
CA VAL A 144 4.73 -5.54 3.65
C VAL A 144 4.12 -6.14 4.91
N VAL A 145 4.68 -5.85 6.07
CA VAL A 145 4.07 -6.15 7.37
C VAL A 145 3.78 -4.82 8.05
N VAL A 146 2.59 -4.69 8.61
CA VAL A 146 2.19 -3.55 9.44
C VAL A 146 1.75 -4.08 10.79
N ALA A 147 2.33 -3.56 11.87
CA ALA A 147 1.93 -3.85 13.24
C ALA A 147 1.47 -2.57 13.94
N PHE A 148 0.43 -2.70 14.77
CA PHE A 148 -0.12 -1.60 15.56
C PHE A 148 0.31 -1.77 17.01
N ALA A 149 1.11 -0.82 17.50
CA ALA A 149 1.58 -0.78 18.87
C ALA A 149 0.64 0.06 19.74
N ASP A 150 0.15 -0.50 20.85
CA ASP A 150 -0.79 0.18 21.75
C ASP A 150 -0.11 1.13 22.74
N ASP A 151 1.15 0.84 23.10
CA ASP A 151 1.98 1.56 24.06
C ASP A 151 3.45 1.60 23.61
N GLU A 152 4.27 2.39 24.32
CA GLU A 152 5.69 2.60 24.03
C GLU A 152 6.52 1.31 24.13
N ASP A 153 6.17 0.41 25.07
CA ASP A 153 6.86 -0.88 25.17
C ASP A 153 6.56 -1.79 23.96
N ALA A 154 5.33 -1.76 23.45
CA ALA A 154 4.92 -2.47 22.25
C ALA A 154 5.58 -1.88 21.00
N ASP A 155 5.71 -0.56 20.95
CA ASP A 155 6.38 0.17 19.87
C ASP A 155 7.84 -0.30 19.73
N GLU A 156 8.59 -0.28 20.83
CA GLU A 156 9.97 -0.77 20.86
C GLU A 156 10.07 -2.25 20.45
N ARG A 157 9.16 -3.10 20.94
CA ARG A 157 9.15 -4.53 20.56
C ARG A 157 8.91 -4.71 19.07
N VAL A 158 7.96 -3.98 18.49
CA VAL A 158 7.64 -4.07 17.06
C VAL A 158 8.83 -3.62 16.21
N HIS A 159 9.42 -2.46 16.52
CA HIS A 159 10.62 -1.97 15.83
C HIS A 159 11.76 -2.98 15.87
N ASN A 160 12.05 -3.54 17.05
CA ASN A 160 13.12 -4.52 17.22
C ASN A 160 12.86 -5.80 16.41
N VAL A 161 11.63 -6.33 16.42
CA VAL A 161 11.29 -7.55 15.69
C VAL A 161 11.38 -7.32 14.17
N LEU A 162 10.82 -6.22 13.67
CA LEU A 162 10.87 -5.92 12.23
C LEU A 162 12.32 -5.75 11.76
N ALA A 163 13.13 -5.00 12.50
CA ALA A 163 14.54 -4.79 12.18
C ALA A 163 15.34 -6.12 12.18
N GLN A 164 15.13 -6.97 13.20
CA GLN A 164 15.79 -8.29 13.28
C GLN A 164 15.37 -9.24 12.15
N ALA A 165 14.15 -9.11 11.65
CA ALA A 165 13.66 -9.86 10.50
C ALA A 165 14.19 -9.34 9.15
N GLY A 166 14.89 -8.19 9.15
CA GLY A 166 15.47 -7.58 7.95
C GLY A 166 14.54 -6.59 7.24
N ALA A 167 13.60 -5.98 7.96
CA ALA A 167 12.71 -4.97 7.38
C ALA A 167 13.48 -3.73 6.91
N GLU A 168 13.16 -3.27 5.70
CA GLU A 168 13.36 -1.87 5.30
C GLU A 168 12.25 -1.02 5.93
N SER A 169 12.61 0.10 6.54
CA SER A 169 11.62 1.04 7.10
C SER A 169 10.89 1.78 5.98
N ILE A 170 9.70 2.31 6.28
CA ILE A 170 8.93 3.08 5.30
C ILE A 170 9.65 4.33 4.82
N ASP A 171 10.36 5.03 5.71
CA ASP A 171 11.15 6.20 5.32
C ASP A 171 12.30 5.84 4.39
N ALA A 172 13.00 4.72 4.66
CA ALA A 172 14.07 4.23 3.79
C ALA A 172 13.51 3.83 2.42
N ALA A 173 12.39 3.11 2.39
CA ALA A 173 11.73 2.72 1.15
C ALA A 173 11.19 3.92 0.36
N ARG A 174 10.66 4.95 1.04
CA ARG A 174 10.24 6.22 0.43
C ARG A 174 11.40 6.94 -0.22
N GLU A 175 12.55 7.00 0.47
CA GLU A 175 13.75 7.62 -0.06
C GLU A 175 14.28 6.86 -1.28
N SER A 176 14.37 5.53 -1.17
CA SER A 176 14.78 4.65 -2.27
C SER A 176 13.87 4.81 -3.49
N TRP A 177 12.55 4.87 -3.26
CA TRP A 177 11.55 5.11 -4.29
C TRP A 177 11.76 6.45 -5.00
N TRP A 178 11.96 7.54 -4.25
CA TRP A 178 12.23 8.85 -4.85
C TRP A 178 13.52 8.86 -5.67
N LEU A 179 14.59 8.27 -5.13
CA LEU A 179 15.88 8.18 -5.82
C LEU A 179 15.78 7.43 -7.16
N GLY A 180 14.91 6.42 -7.25
CA GLY A 180 14.62 5.71 -8.50
C GLY A 180 13.96 6.58 -9.58
N LEU A 181 13.20 7.60 -9.19
CA LEU A 181 12.51 8.54 -10.10
C LEU A 181 13.31 9.83 -10.35
N ARG A 182 14.12 10.24 -9.36
CA ARG A 182 14.74 11.56 -9.27
C ARG A 182 15.42 12.02 -10.54
N ALA A 183 16.17 11.16 -11.22
CA ALA A 183 16.91 11.53 -12.43
C ALA A 183 15.98 11.91 -13.59
N ALA A 184 14.90 11.13 -13.81
CA ALA A 184 13.92 11.43 -14.86
C ALA A 184 13.10 12.68 -14.53
N GLU A 185 12.78 12.88 -13.25
CA GLU A 185 12.05 14.06 -12.79
C GLU A 185 12.90 15.33 -12.85
N GLU A 186 14.20 15.24 -12.54
CA GLU A 186 15.16 16.33 -12.68
C GLU A 186 15.24 16.80 -14.14
N GLU A 187 15.36 15.87 -15.09
CA GLU A 187 15.39 16.18 -16.53
C GLU A 187 14.11 16.89 -16.99
N GLN A 188 12.94 16.38 -16.59
CA GLN A 188 11.65 16.97 -16.96
C GLN A 188 11.43 18.37 -16.36
N TYR A 189 11.82 18.57 -15.10
CA TYR A 189 11.67 19.86 -14.43
C TYR A 189 12.59 20.93 -15.04
N GLN A 190 13.84 20.55 -15.34
CA GLN A 190 14.81 21.43 -15.98
C GLN A 190 14.41 21.80 -17.41
N ALA A 191 13.79 20.88 -18.16
CA ALA A 191 13.26 21.17 -19.49
C ALA A 191 12.16 22.26 -19.49
N GLN A 192 11.51 22.50 -18.36
CA GLN A 192 10.53 23.56 -18.15
C GLN A 192 11.15 24.86 -17.61
N GLY A 193 12.49 24.93 -17.55
CA GLY A 193 13.24 26.10 -17.10
C GLY A 193 13.35 26.28 -15.58
N GLY A 194 13.02 25.25 -14.79
CA GLY A 194 13.15 25.28 -13.32
C GLY A 194 14.55 24.89 -12.81
N ASP A 195 14.90 25.34 -11.61
CA ASP A 195 16.10 24.88 -10.88
C ASP A 195 15.71 23.72 -9.96
N PHE A 196 15.81 22.49 -10.48
CA PHE A 196 15.41 21.31 -9.73
C PHE A 196 16.16 21.17 -8.39
N ARG A 197 17.43 21.56 -8.31
CA ARG A 197 18.19 21.40 -7.06
C ARG A 197 17.70 22.32 -5.95
N ALA A 198 17.29 23.54 -6.32
CA ALA A 198 16.69 24.47 -5.37
C ALA A 198 15.28 24.05 -4.98
N ASP A 199 14.52 23.49 -5.93
CA ASP A 199 13.09 23.25 -5.81
C ASP A 199 12.73 21.81 -5.37
N GLU A 200 13.69 20.87 -5.39
CA GLU A 200 13.47 19.42 -5.24
C GLU A 200 12.65 19.08 -4.00
N VAL A 201 12.95 19.71 -2.86
CA VAL A 201 12.24 19.42 -1.61
C VAL A 201 10.75 19.77 -1.73
N SER A 202 10.42 20.92 -2.32
CA SER A 202 9.03 21.33 -2.47
C SER A 202 8.33 20.55 -3.59
N TYR A 203 9.02 20.34 -4.70
CA TYR A 203 8.57 19.54 -5.83
C TYR A 203 8.22 18.11 -5.41
N ARG A 204 9.14 17.42 -4.70
CA ARG A 204 8.93 16.08 -4.19
C ARG A 204 7.71 16.01 -3.27
N ARG A 205 7.57 16.96 -2.33
CA ARG A 205 6.38 17.00 -1.45
C ARG A 205 5.08 17.12 -2.23
N GLY A 206 5.05 17.96 -3.26
CA GLY A 206 3.91 18.07 -4.16
C GLY A 206 3.61 16.76 -4.88
N PHE A 207 4.66 16.11 -5.41
CA PHE A 207 4.57 14.83 -6.10
C PHE A 207 3.97 13.75 -5.18
N GLU A 208 4.55 13.57 -3.99
CA GLU A 208 4.07 12.62 -2.99
C GLU A 208 2.64 12.94 -2.54
N ALA A 209 2.31 14.22 -2.36
CA ALA A 209 0.96 14.64 -2.00
C ALA A 209 -0.08 14.17 -3.03
N ALA A 210 0.24 14.23 -4.32
CA ALA A 210 -0.65 13.75 -5.37
C ALA A 210 -0.95 12.25 -5.23
N LEU A 211 0.02 11.43 -4.77
CA LEU A 211 -0.08 9.98 -4.62
C LEU A 211 -1.11 9.49 -3.59
N ASN A 212 -1.56 10.38 -2.71
CA ASN A 212 -2.61 10.07 -1.75
C ASN A 212 -3.91 9.60 -2.44
N PRO A 213 -4.49 8.45 -2.03
CA PRO A 213 -5.75 7.93 -2.59
C PRO A 213 -6.91 8.92 -2.67
N LYS A 214 -7.03 9.86 -1.72
CA LYS A 214 -8.09 10.88 -1.69
C LYS A 214 -7.95 11.95 -2.78
N ARG A 215 -6.76 12.08 -3.36
CA ARG A 215 -6.39 13.11 -4.32
C ARG A 215 -6.24 12.58 -5.75
N ARG A 216 -6.32 11.26 -5.95
CA ARG A 216 -6.17 10.62 -7.27
C ARG A 216 -7.18 11.16 -8.27
N GLY A 217 -6.69 11.62 -9.42
CA GLY A 217 -7.53 12.15 -10.49
C GLY A 217 -8.12 13.54 -10.22
N LYS A 218 -7.72 14.21 -9.14
CA LYS A 218 -8.11 15.59 -8.85
C LYS A 218 -6.99 16.55 -9.25
N SER A 219 -7.36 17.64 -9.89
CA SER A 219 -6.46 18.76 -10.18
C SER A 219 -5.92 19.41 -8.91
N TYR A 220 -4.87 20.23 -9.08
CA TYR A 220 -4.34 21.00 -7.98
C TYR A 220 -5.37 22.01 -7.47
N GLU A 221 -6.10 22.67 -8.36
CA GLU A 221 -7.12 23.68 -8.03
C GLU A 221 -8.24 23.09 -7.17
N GLU A 222 -8.67 21.87 -7.47
CA GLU A 222 -9.70 21.16 -6.70
C GLU A 222 -9.24 20.78 -5.30
N THR A 223 -7.93 20.57 -5.10
CA THR A 223 -7.36 20.10 -3.82
C THR A 223 -6.61 21.17 -3.05
N ALA A 224 -6.39 22.34 -3.65
CA ALA A 224 -5.61 23.43 -3.08
C ALA A 224 -6.06 23.85 -1.67
N PRO A 225 -7.36 23.96 -1.33
CA PRO A 225 -7.77 24.28 0.05
C PRO A 225 -7.30 23.24 1.07
N GLU A 226 -7.39 21.95 0.74
CA GLU A 226 -6.95 20.86 1.61
C GLU A 226 -5.42 20.78 1.69
N LEU A 227 -4.72 21.02 0.58
CA LEU A 227 -3.26 21.03 0.51
C LEU A 227 -2.68 22.21 1.30
N ASN A 228 -3.25 23.40 1.17
CA ASN A 228 -2.81 24.58 1.91
C ASN A 228 -2.99 24.40 3.42
N GLU A 229 -4.03 23.66 3.84
CA GLU A 229 -4.24 23.29 5.23
C GLU A 229 -3.19 22.27 5.71
N ALA A 230 -3.02 21.17 4.96
CA ALA A 230 -2.12 20.08 5.32
C ALA A 230 -0.64 20.50 5.31
N TYR A 231 -0.26 21.41 4.42
CA TYR A 231 1.11 21.89 4.23
C TYR A 231 1.29 23.34 4.67
N ARG A 232 0.44 23.85 5.59
CA ARG A 232 0.49 25.25 6.05
C ARG A 232 1.88 25.71 6.50
N GLU A 233 2.63 24.84 7.18
CA GLU A 233 3.97 25.15 7.68
C GLU A 233 5.05 25.13 6.59
N SER A 234 4.92 24.24 5.61
CA SER A 234 5.93 24.04 4.56
C SER A 234 5.65 24.83 3.28
N GLY A 235 4.41 25.28 3.08
CA GLY A 235 3.95 26.02 1.92
C GLY A 235 3.67 25.14 0.70
N THR A 236 2.90 25.71 -0.23
CA THR A 236 2.47 25.10 -1.49
C THR A 236 2.83 26.03 -2.66
N ASP A 237 4.14 26.22 -2.86
CA ASP A 237 4.69 27.09 -3.90
C ASP A 237 4.56 26.52 -5.33
N ASP A 238 5.13 27.21 -6.31
CA ASP A 238 5.06 26.78 -7.71
C ASP A 238 5.71 25.40 -7.93
N ALA A 239 6.83 25.13 -7.25
CA ALA A 239 7.50 23.85 -7.29
C ALA A 239 6.61 22.72 -6.74
N PHE A 240 5.95 22.96 -5.60
CA PHE A 240 4.96 22.02 -5.04
C PHE A 240 3.84 21.73 -6.03
N ARG A 241 3.24 22.77 -6.64
CA ARG A 241 2.16 22.59 -7.62
C ARG A 241 2.61 21.76 -8.82
N ARG A 242 3.78 22.07 -9.41
CA ARG A 242 4.34 21.29 -10.53
C ARG A 242 4.59 19.84 -10.15
N GLY A 243 5.12 19.61 -8.95
CA GLY A 243 5.30 18.28 -8.38
C GLY A 243 3.97 17.53 -8.29
N TYR A 244 2.93 18.18 -7.78
CA TYR A 244 1.59 17.60 -7.65
C TYR A 244 1.00 17.20 -9.02
N GLU A 245 1.05 18.10 -10.00
CA GLU A 245 0.57 17.83 -11.37
C GLU A 245 1.31 16.66 -12.01
N ARG A 246 2.63 16.61 -11.80
CA ARG A 246 3.45 15.49 -12.26
C ARG A 246 3.07 14.18 -11.57
N GLY A 247 2.88 14.19 -10.26
CA GLY A 247 2.47 13.00 -9.50
C GLY A 247 1.11 12.44 -9.98
N GLN A 248 0.17 13.31 -10.37
CA GLN A 248 -1.09 12.88 -11.01
C GLN A 248 -0.84 12.19 -12.36
N HIS A 249 0.05 12.73 -13.19
CA HIS A 249 0.43 12.12 -14.46
C HIS A 249 1.11 10.76 -14.27
N TYR A 250 2.01 10.66 -13.28
CA TYR A 250 2.71 9.43 -12.93
C TYR A 250 1.73 8.30 -12.57
N GLN A 251 0.73 8.58 -11.72
CA GLN A 251 -0.32 7.60 -11.38
C GLN A 251 -1.11 7.13 -12.59
N LYS A 252 -1.45 8.06 -13.49
CA LYS A 252 -2.18 7.73 -14.72
C LYS A 252 -1.36 6.76 -15.58
N THR A 253 -0.06 7.02 -15.70
CA THR A 253 0.87 6.18 -16.48
C THR A 253 0.95 4.76 -15.92
N ILE A 254 1.11 4.60 -14.60
CA ILE A 254 1.14 3.27 -13.96
C ILE A 254 -0.16 2.48 -14.19
N ARG A 255 -1.31 3.16 -14.19
CA ARG A 255 -2.61 2.51 -14.39
C ARG A 255 -2.83 2.08 -15.83
N GLU A 256 -2.29 2.82 -16.78
CA GLU A 256 -2.43 2.56 -18.21
C GLU A 256 -1.51 1.43 -18.69
N SER A 257 -0.30 1.31 -18.11
CA SER A 257 0.66 0.23 -18.47
C SER A 257 0.16 -1.19 -18.15
N ASP A 258 -0.84 -1.34 -17.29
CA ASP A 258 -1.40 -2.64 -16.89
C ASP A 258 -2.60 -3.09 -17.74
N GLN A 259 -3.15 -2.20 -18.59
CA GLN A 259 -4.32 -2.52 -19.43
C GLN A 259 -3.96 -2.98 -20.85
N SER A 260 -2.67 -2.97 -21.20
CA SER A 260 -2.11 -3.34 -22.51
C SER A 260 -1.42 -4.70 -22.49
#